data_AF-A0A7U9S869-F1
#
_entry.id   AF-A0A7U9S869-F1
#
_cell.length_a   1.000
_cell.length_b   1.000
_cell.length_c   1.000
_cell.angle_alpha   90.00
_cell.angle_beta   90.00
_cell.angle_gamma   90.00
#
_symmetry.space_group_name_H-M   'P 1'
#
loop_
_entity.id
_entity.type
_entity.pdbx_description
1 polymer ?
#
loop_
_entity_poly.entity_id
_entity_poly.type
_entity_poly.pdbx_seq_one_letter_code
_entity_poly.pdbx_strand_id
1 'polypeptide(L)'
;MNCQKQNEVMRALEARENNRNENISIPIKDKINLTIKEAVKYSNIGEKTIRTLLKKKGCPFLLKVGNKQLIKRREFEKYLQTSHYL
;
A
#
# COMPACT_ATOMS: atom_id res chain seq x y z
N MET A 1 42.19 2.80 8.22
CA MET A 1 41.68 1.40 8.25
C MET A 1 40.20 1.38 8.64
N ASN A 2 39.32 1.96 7.82
CA ASN A 2 37.91 2.20 8.20
C ASN A 2 36.87 1.93 7.08
N CYS A 3 37.26 1.22 6.02
CA CYS A 3 36.38 0.98 4.87
C CYS A 3 35.71 -0.42 4.91
N GLN A 4 36.24 -1.36 5.70
CA GLN A 4 35.69 -2.73 5.75
C GLN A 4 34.47 -2.87 6.68
N LYS A 5 34.35 -2.03 7.71
CA LYS A 5 33.22 -2.08 8.66
C LYS A 5 31.90 -1.52 8.11
N GLN A 6 31.92 -0.72 7.04
CA GLN A 6 30.69 -0.15 6.48
C GLN A 6 29.91 -1.13 5.59
N ASN A 7 30.60 -2.06 4.93
CA ASN A 7 29.97 -3.05 4.04
C ASN A 7 29.25 -4.17 4.80
N GLU A 8 29.66 -4.45 6.03
CA GLU A 8 29.06 -5.49 6.88
C GLU A 8 27.74 -5.04 7.50
N VAL A 9 27.64 -3.76 7.90
CA VAL A 9 26.41 -3.16 8.42
C VAL A 9 25.32 -3.09 7.34
N MET A 10 25.68 -2.74 6.09
CA MET A 10 24.74 -2.71 4.97
C MET A 10 24.16 -4.09 4.65
N ARG A 11 24.98 -5.15 4.61
CA ARG A 11 24.51 -6.52 4.37
C ARG A 11 23.63 -7.07 5.49
N ALA A 12 23.88 -6.68 6.74
CA ALA A 12 23.06 -7.10 7.88
C ALA A 12 21.65 -6.48 7.89
N LEU A 13 21.48 -5.29 7.31
CA LEU A 13 20.16 -4.65 7.14
C LEU A 13 19.35 -5.34 6.02
N GLU A 14 20.00 -5.67 4.90
CA GLU A 14 19.38 -6.38 3.77
C GLU A 14 18.95 -7.81 4.14
N ALA A 15 19.68 -8.49 5.03
CA ALA A 15 19.34 -9.84 5.50
C ALA A 15 18.11 -9.88 6.45
N ARG A 16 17.77 -8.79 7.13
CA ARG A 16 16.62 -8.72 8.05
C ARG A 16 15.27 -8.49 7.36
N GLU A 17 15.25 -8.01 6.12
CA GLU A 17 14.01 -7.78 5.37
C GLU A 17 13.51 -9.02 4.60
N ASN A 18 14.39 -9.98 4.31
CA ASN A 18 14.07 -11.11 3.43
C ASN A 18 13.36 -12.30 4.12
N ASN A 19 13.20 -12.28 5.46
CA ASN A 19 12.69 -13.42 6.25
C ASN A 19 11.31 -13.16 6.90
N ARG A 20 10.38 -12.46 6.23
CA ARG A 20 8.99 -12.31 6.72
C ARG A 20 7.89 -12.60 5.72
N ASN A 21 8.22 -12.86 4.47
CA ASN A 21 7.23 -13.07 3.44
C ASN A 21 7.51 -14.43 2.79
N GLU A 22 6.88 -15.48 3.31
CA GLU A 22 6.37 -16.48 2.37
C GLU A 22 5.57 -15.68 1.33
N ASN A 23 6.03 -15.66 0.08
CA ASN A 23 5.40 -14.91 -1.00
C ASN A 23 4.07 -15.57 -1.36
N ILE A 24 3.12 -15.55 -0.43
CA ILE A 24 1.73 -15.92 -0.68
C ILE A 24 1.18 -14.80 -1.56
N SER A 25 1.36 -14.99 -2.86
CA SER A 25 0.86 -14.08 -3.89
C SER A 25 -0.66 -14.25 -3.99
N ILE A 26 -1.37 -13.54 -3.12
CA ILE A 26 -2.83 -13.50 -3.16
C ILE A 26 -3.25 -12.59 -4.33
N PRO A 27 -4.16 -13.03 -5.21
CA PRO A 27 -4.72 -12.17 -6.25
C PRO A 27 -5.31 -10.89 -5.66
N ILE A 28 -5.19 -9.76 -6.38
CA ILE A 28 -5.67 -8.45 -5.91
C ILE A 28 -7.17 -8.48 -5.58
N LYS A 29 -7.94 -9.28 -6.34
CA LYS A 29 -9.37 -9.49 -6.16
C LYS A 29 -9.75 -10.17 -4.83
N ASP A 30 -8.83 -10.89 -4.20
CA ASP A 30 -9.11 -11.63 -2.96
C ASP A 30 -8.59 -10.90 -1.72
N LYS A 31 -7.83 -9.82 -1.90
CA LYS A 31 -7.29 -9.00 -0.79
C LYS A 31 -8.35 -8.13 -0.14
N ILE A 32 -8.44 -8.18 1.18
CA ILE A 32 -9.35 -7.32 1.97
C ILE A 32 -8.90 -5.85 1.92
N ASN A 33 -7.59 -5.63 2.05
CA ASN A 33 -6.98 -4.31 2.03
C ASN A 33 -5.99 -4.22 0.87
N LEU A 34 -6.00 -3.08 0.19
CA LEU A 34 -5.12 -2.77 -0.92
C LEU A 34 -4.07 -1.77 -0.47
N THR A 35 -2.84 -1.95 -0.93
CA THR A 35 -1.84 -0.88 -0.94
C THR A 35 -2.20 0.16 -2.02
N ILE A 36 -1.59 1.34 -1.94
CA ILE A 36 -1.80 2.39 -2.96
C ILE A 36 -1.48 1.85 -4.37
N LYS A 37 -0.38 1.11 -4.53
CA LYS A 37 0.02 0.53 -5.82
C LYS A 37 -0.99 -0.50 -6.33
N GLU A 38 -1.55 -1.32 -5.45
CA GLU A 38 -2.57 -2.30 -5.81
C GLU A 38 -3.90 -1.64 -6.15
N ALA A 39 -4.29 -0.59 -5.42
CA ALA A 39 -5.50 0.18 -5.71
C ALA A 39 -5.42 0.83 -7.10
N VAL A 40 -4.27 1.38 -7.48
CA VAL A 40 -4.02 1.91 -8.83
C VAL A 40 -4.24 0.83 -9.89
N LYS A 41 -3.68 -0.38 -9.68
CA LYS A 41 -3.87 -1.51 -10.59
C LYS A 41 -5.30 -2.03 -10.63
N TYR A 42 -6.00 -1.97 -9.49
CA TYR A 42 -7.36 -2.49 -9.34
C TYR A 42 -8.41 -1.59 -9.99
N SER A 43 -8.34 -0.27 -9.75
CA SER A 43 -9.34 0.69 -10.25
C SER A 43 -8.90 1.45 -11.49
N ASN A 44 -7.65 1.28 -11.93
CA ASN A 44 -7.05 2.03 -13.03
C ASN A 44 -7.04 3.56 -12.80
N ILE A 45 -7.08 4.00 -11.53
CA ILE A 45 -7.01 5.41 -11.14
C ILE A 45 -5.55 5.76 -10.81
N GLY A 46 -5.07 6.89 -11.34
CA GLY A 46 -3.69 7.33 -11.12
C GLY A 46 -3.32 7.50 -9.63
N GLU A 47 -2.07 7.18 -9.30
CA GLU A 47 -1.57 7.21 -7.92
C GLU A 47 -1.76 8.57 -7.23
N LYS A 48 -1.51 9.66 -7.97
CA LYS A 48 -1.69 11.03 -7.47
C LYS A 48 -3.14 11.26 -7.01
N THR A 49 -4.11 10.80 -7.79
CA THR A 49 -5.54 10.93 -7.49
C THR A 49 -5.90 10.10 -6.26
N ILE A 50 -5.46 8.85 -6.17
CA ILE A 50 -5.67 8.01 -4.98
C ILE A 50 -5.10 8.68 -3.73
N ARG A 51 -3.89 9.23 -3.80
CA ARG A 51 -3.28 9.96 -2.67
C ARG A 51 -4.09 11.20 -2.28
N THR A 52 -4.65 11.93 -3.24
CA THR A 52 -5.54 13.07 -2.98
C THR A 52 -6.84 12.62 -2.30
N LEU A 53 -7.44 11.51 -2.75
CA LEU A 53 -8.65 10.94 -2.14
C LEU A 53 -8.41 10.51 -0.69
N LEU A 54 -7.25 9.91 -0.40
CA LEU A 54 -6.86 9.52 0.95
C LEU A 54 -6.58 10.70 1.88
N LYS A 55 -6.19 11.85 1.34
CA LYS A 55 -5.98 13.09 2.13
C LYS A 55 -7.30 13.76 2.52
N LYS A 56 -8.43 13.38 1.93
CA LYS A 56 -9.74 13.96 2.26
C LYS A 56 -10.10 13.66 3.72
N LYS A 57 -10.52 14.68 4.47
CA LYS A 57 -10.98 14.51 5.86
C LYS A 57 -12.17 13.55 5.89
N GLY A 58 -12.16 12.59 6.81
CA GLY A 58 -13.25 11.62 6.97
C GLY A 58 -13.32 10.54 5.87
N CYS A 59 -12.21 10.23 5.20
CA CYS A 59 -12.19 9.21 4.15
C CYS A 59 -12.61 7.82 4.68
N PRO A 60 -13.71 7.21 4.18
CA PRO A 60 -14.29 6.00 4.76
C PRO A 60 -13.48 4.72 4.45
N PHE A 61 -12.69 4.74 3.37
CA PHE A 61 -11.89 3.60 2.93
C PHE A 61 -10.42 3.67 3.34
N LEU A 62 -9.96 4.76 3.96
CA LEU A 62 -8.59 4.85 4.49
C LEU A 62 -8.47 4.02 5.78
N LEU A 63 -7.49 3.12 5.81
CA LEU A 63 -7.04 2.43 7.01
C LEU A 63 -5.59 2.82 7.30
N LYS A 64 -5.35 3.48 8.44
CA LYS A 64 -4.01 3.86 8.88
C LYS A 64 -3.53 2.91 9.96
N VAL A 65 -2.45 2.17 9.69
CA VAL A 65 -1.81 1.25 10.65
C VAL A 65 -0.39 1.76 10.93
N GLY A 66 -0.23 2.52 12.01
CA GLY A 66 1.00 3.26 12.29
C GLY A 66 1.36 4.22 11.16
N ASN A 67 2.50 3.98 10.51
CA ASN A 67 2.97 4.76 9.37
C ASN A 67 2.46 4.25 8.01
N LYS A 68 1.84 3.07 7.97
CA LYS A 68 1.33 2.48 6.73
C LYS A 68 -0.09 2.96 6.44
N GLN A 69 -0.35 3.29 5.18
CA GLN A 69 -1.67 3.61 4.65
C GLN A 69 -2.15 2.45 3.78
N LEU A 70 -3.33 1.95 4.10
CA LEU A 70 -4.02 0.89 3.37
C LEU A 70 -5.42 1.37 2.97
N ILE A 71 -5.96 0.75 1.94
CA ILE A 71 -7.28 1.04 1.39
C ILE A 71 -8.17 -0.17 1.64
N LYS A 72 -9.30 0.01 2.32
CA LYS A 72 -10.31 -1.03 2.50
C LYS A 72 -11.00 -1.28 1.15
N ARG A 73 -10.85 -2.47 0.57
CA ARG A 73 -11.34 -2.76 -0.79
C ARG A 73 -12.86 -2.55 -0.93
N ARG A 74 -13.65 -3.14 -0.02
CA ARG A 74 -15.13 -3.07 -0.05
C ARG A 74 -15.64 -1.62 0.05
N GLU A 75 -15.06 -0.82 0.94
CA GLU A 75 -15.47 0.58 1.12
C GLU A 75 -15.02 1.44 -0.06
N PHE A 76 -13.87 1.11 -0.67
CA PHE A 76 -13.39 1.78 -1.86
C PHE A 76 -14.27 1.48 -3.09
N GLU A 77 -14.71 0.24 -3.27
CA GLU A 77 -15.67 -0.15 -4.31
C GLU A 77 -17.01 0.61 -4.16
N LYS A 78 -17.56 0.64 -2.94
CA LYS A 78 -18.76 1.44 -2.64
C LYS A 78 -18.56 2.92 -2.98
N TYR A 79 -17.41 3.49 -2.63
CA TYR A 79 -17.09 4.87 -2.94
C TYR A 79 -17.09 5.15 -4.45
N LEU A 80 -16.53 4.24 -5.25
CA LEU A 80 -16.52 4.36 -6.71
C LEU A 80 -17.92 4.19 -7.30
N GLN A 81 -18.73 3.28 -6.78
CA GLN A 81 -20.13 3.08 -7.21
C GLN A 81 -21.01 4.31 -6.94
N THR A 82 -20.81 4.96 -5.79
CA THR A 82 -21.58 6.15 -5.40
C THR A 82 -21.11 7.43 -6.10
N SER A 83 -19.86 7.47 -6.57
CA SER A 83 -19.28 8.65 -7.22
C SER A 83 -19.85 8.84 -8.63
N HIS A 84 -21.06 9.39 -8.72
CA HIS A 84 -21.66 9.86 -9.96
C HIS A 84 -21.24 11.32 -10.21
N TYR A 85 -20.41 11.54 -11.23
CA TYR A 85 -20.13 12.88 -11.72
C TYR A 85 -21.14 13.18 -12.83
N LEU A 86 -22.16 13.98 -12.52
CA LEU A 86 -23.01 14.68 -13.51
C LEU A 86 -22.31 15.96 -13.95
#